data_AF-A0A5Q4G6U0-F1
#
_entry.id   AF-A0A5Q4G6U0-F1
#
_cell.length_a   1.000
_cell.length_b   1.000
_cell.length_c   1.000
_cell.angle_alpha   90.00
_cell.angle_beta   90.00
_cell.angle_gamma   90.00
#
_symmetry.space_group_name_H-M   'P 1'
#
loop_
_entity.id
_entity.type
_entity.pdbx_description
1 polymer ?
#
loop_
_entity_poly.entity_id
_entity_poly.type
_entity_poly.pdbx_seq_one_letter_code
_entity_poly.pdbx_strand_id
1 'polypeptide(L)'
;MSLPSGSADQHHAHAPIRRTDGLLPKVLPEFSTLLVLVALWLGAMPAWIDVPVEDAVIWLTAIEAGTLMIMVTLVDIASRLKKPPPWWLGTLMIGGLLLLYPDLIGLGLAAWQLGSWVFLPLLWSLAERFRELWTLPGADRMEKIRRRALSWGRVGSAIVVAAVGVLILLVHGIVQDSETFDPDALLQRFALPLLALYFLINSYDSWRVYRPGFMNKPGSLWPFFDDGATARL
;
A
#
# COMPACT_ATOMS: atom_id res chain seq x y z
N MET A 1 -19.29 -67.32 -13.79
CA MET A 1 -19.69 -66.28 -12.82
C MET A 1 -18.89 -65.04 -13.14
N SER A 2 -19.51 -64.13 -13.89
CA SER A 2 -18.95 -62.88 -14.38
C SER A 2 -19.39 -61.74 -13.46
N LEU A 3 -18.43 -61.08 -12.80
CA LEU A 3 -18.68 -59.82 -12.09
C LEU A 3 -18.39 -58.66 -13.06
N PRO A 4 -19.27 -57.63 -13.10
CA PRO A 4 -19.16 -56.53 -14.02
C PRO A 4 -18.26 -55.38 -13.53
N SER A 5 -17.85 -54.61 -14.53
CA SER A 5 -17.27 -53.26 -14.56
C SER A 5 -17.50 -52.33 -13.37
N GLY A 6 -16.46 -51.58 -13.01
CA GLY A 6 -16.54 -50.38 -12.18
C GLY A 6 -15.29 -49.52 -12.31
N SER A 7 -15.13 -48.87 -13.45
CA SER A 7 -14.16 -47.80 -13.70
C SER A 7 -14.35 -46.67 -12.69
N ALA A 8 -13.35 -46.42 -11.85
CA ALA A 8 -13.24 -45.20 -11.09
C ALA A 8 -11.93 -44.51 -11.48
N ASP A 9 -11.89 -44.03 -12.74
CA ASP A 9 -11.03 -42.92 -13.11
C ASP A 9 -11.47 -41.72 -12.25
N GLN A 10 -10.81 -41.57 -11.11
CA GLN A 10 -10.85 -40.34 -10.33
C GLN A 10 -10.13 -39.28 -11.15
N HIS A 11 -10.90 -38.65 -12.04
CA HIS A 11 -10.60 -37.31 -12.50
C HIS A 11 -10.49 -36.43 -11.25
N HIS A 12 -9.27 -36.25 -10.75
CA HIS A 12 -8.91 -35.09 -9.97
C HIS A 12 -9.24 -33.89 -10.84
N ALA A 13 -10.44 -33.35 -10.64
CA ALA A 13 -10.83 -32.06 -11.13
C ALA A 13 -9.82 -31.07 -10.55
N HIS A 14 -8.80 -30.75 -11.33
CA HIS A 14 -8.03 -29.54 -11.14
C HIS A 14 -9.06 -28.42 -11.08
N ALA A 15 -9.27 -27.88 -9.89
CA ALA A 15 -10.08 -26.69 -9.69
C ALA A 15 -9.66 -25.69 -10.77
N PRO A 16 -10.63 -25.06 -11.48
CA PRO A 16 -10.29 -24.16 -12.55
C PRO A 16 -9.36 -23.09 -11.99
N ILE A 17 -8.11 -23.09 -12.46
CA ILE A 17 -7.17 -21.99 -12.25
C ILE A 17 -7.96 -20.75 -12.66
N ARG A 18 -8.30 -19.88 -11.71
CA ARG A 18 -8.92 -18.59 -12.00
C ARG A 18 -7.95 -17.84 -12.91
N ARG A 19 -8.14 -18.02 -14.22
CA ARG A 19 -7.52 -17.20 -15.25
C ARG A 19 -8.03 -15.79 -15.01
N THR A 20 -7.08 -14.86 -14.95
CA THR A 20 -7.24 -13.39 -14.97
C THR A 20 -7.74 -12.72 -13.70
N ASP A 21 -7.00 -12.84 -12.59
CA ASP A 21 -6.75 -11.60 -11.84
C ASP A 21 -5.72 -10.82 -12.65
N GLY A 22 -6.18 -9.84 -13.44
CA GLY A 22 -5.29 -9.01 -14.25
C GLY A 22 -4.29 -8.26 -13.37
N LEU A 23 -3.07 -8.09 -13.87
CA LEU A 23 -2.05 -7.28 -13.19
C LEU A 23 -2.50 -5.82 -13.00
N LEU A 24 -3.31 -5.32 -13.94
CA LEU A 24 -3.75 -3.94 -13.98
C LEU A 24 -4.56 -3.53 -12.72
N PRO A 25 -5.63 -4.25 -12.30
CA PRO A 25 -6.32 -4.00 -11.02
C PRO A 25 -5.43 -3.95 -9.77
N LYS A 26 -4.26 -4.62 -9.79
CA LYS A 26 -3.34 -4.67 -8.65
C LYS A 26 -2.38 -3.49 -8.60
N VAL A 27 -2.03 -2.93 -9.76
CA VAL A 27 -1.09 -1.81 -9.87
C VAL A 27 -1.82 -0.46 -9.93
N LEU A 28 -3.03 -0.44 -10.50
CA LEU A 28 -3.86 0.75 -10.68
C LEU A 28 -3.98 1.64 -9.44
N PRO A 29 -4.25 1.12 -8.22
CA PRO A 29 -4.49 1.97 -7.07
C PRO A 29 -3.26 2.81 -6.72
N GLU A 30 -2.09 2.19 -6.54
CA GLU A 30 -0.83 2.89 -6.23
C GLU A 30 -0.41 3.80 -7.40
N PHE A 31 -0.58 3.33 -8.64
CA PHE A 31 -0.19 4.08 -9.83
C PHE A 31 -1.07 5.31 -10.05
N SER A 32 -2.36 5.24 -9.70
CA SER A 32 -3.28 6.37 -9.78
C SER A 32 -2.88 7.48 -8.78
N THR A 33 -2.48 7.11 -7.56
CA THR A 33 -1.94 8.07 -6.59
C THR A 33 -0.63 8.69 -7.07
N LEU A 34 0.27 7.88 -7.66
CA LEU A 34 1.50 8.39 -8.28
C LEU A 34 1.21 9.46 -9.34
N LEU A 35 0.30 9.19 -10.27
CA LEU A 35 0.01 10.13 -11.37
C LEU A 35 -0.52 11.46 -10.85
N VAL A 36 -1.37 11.43 -9.83
CA VAL A 36 -1.86 12.65 -9.17
C VAL A 36 -0.74 13.44 -8.53
N LEU A 37 0.15 12.77 -7.79
CA LEU A 37 1.28 13.42 -7.15
C LEU A 37 2.25 14.05 -8.16
N VAL A 38 2.51 13.36 -9.27
CA VAL A 38 3.32 13.89 -10.37
C VAL A 38 2.62 15.08 -11.03
N ALA A 39 1.31 15.02 -11.24
CA ALA A 39 0.55 16.13 -11.81
C ALA A 39 0.54 17.36 -10.88
N LEU A 40 0.44 17.17 -9.56
CA LEU A 40 0.58 18.23 -8.57
C LEU A 40 1.99 18.83 -8.60
N TRP A 41 3.03 17.99 -8.60
CA TRP A 41 4.42 18.44 -8.61
C TRP A 41 4.79 19.24 -9.87
N LEU A 42 4.26 18.84 -11.03
CA LEU A 42 4.51 19.52 -12.30
C LEU A 42 3.58 20.73 -12.54
N GLY A 43 2.68 21.04 -11.62
CA GLY A 43 1.68 22.10 -11.81
C GLY A 43 0.73 21.81 -12.99
N ALA A 44 0.52 20.53 -13.31
CA ALA A 44 -0.31 20.08 -14.43
C ALA A 44 -1.79 19.88 -14.05
N MET A 45 -2.15 20.18 -12.79
CA MET A 45 -3.55 20.16 -12.37
C MET A 45 -4.34 21.29 -13.05
N PRO A 46 -5.59 21.05 -13.47
CA PRO A 46 -6.46 22.09 -13.96
C PRO A 46 -6.57 23.26 -12.98
N ALA A 47 -6.56 24.51 -13.48
CA ALA A 47 -6.55 25.73 -12.65
C ALA A 47 -7.77 25.91 -11.74
N TRP A 48 -8.85 25.15 -11.96
CA TRP A 48 -10.02 25.14 -11.07
C TRP A 48 -9.86 24.20 -9.87
N ILE A 49 -8.75 23.45 -9.79
CA ILE A 49 -8.38 22.61 -8.66
C ILE A 49 -7.30 23.36 -7.87
N ASP A 50 -7.74 24.14 -6.88
CA ASP A 50 -6.86 24.85 -5.96
C ASP A 50 -6.60 23.97 -4.74
N VAL A 51 -5.51 23.20 -4.80
CA VAL A 51 -5.11 22.30 -3.71
C VAL A 51 -3.91 22.90 -2.99
N PRO A 52 -4.01 23.25 -1.71
CA PRO A 52 -2.84 23.57 -0.91
C PRO A 52 -1.94 22.33 -0.84
N VAL A 53 -0.82 22.39 -1.56
CA VAL A 53 0.13 21.29 -1.72
C VAL A 53 0.67 20.80 -0.38
N GLU A 54 0.91 21.73 0.54
CA GLU A 54 1.44 21.44 1.88
C GLU A 54 0.48 20.58 2.68
N ASP A 55 -0.80 20.98 2.73
CA ASP A 55 -1.85 20.24 3.42
C ASP A 55 -2.04 18.85 2.78
N ALA A 56 -2.00 18.76 1.44
CA ALA A 56 -2.09 17.48 0.74
C ALA A 56 -0.96 16.54 1.12
N VAL A 57 0.28 17.03 1.17
CA VAL A 57 1.45 16.21 1.50
C VAL A 57 1.44 15.75 2.96
N ILE A 58 1.15 16.66 3.90
CA ILE A 58 1.06 16.33 5.33
C ILE A 58 -0.01 15.27 5.55
N TRP A 59 -1.19 15.50 4.96
CA TRP A 59 -2.34 14.61 5.09
C TRP A 59 -2.05 13.22 4.52
N LEU A 60 -1.54 13.15 3.28
CA LEU A 60 -1.21 11.89 2.62
C LEU A 60 -0.15 11.11 3.39
N THR A 61 0.87 11.80 3.89
CA THR A 61 1.95 11.17 4.67
C THR A 61 1.42 10.62 5.98
N ALA A 62 0.59 11.38 6.70
CA ALA A 62 0.02 10.96 7.99
C ALA A 62 -0.86 9.71 7.84
N ILE A 63 -1.74 9.69 6.83
CA ILE A 63 -2.62 8.54 6.58
C ILE A 63 -1.83 7.33 6.13
N GLU A 64 -0.86 7.52 5.24
CA GLU A 64 -0.04 6.41 4.77
C GLU A 64 0.77 5.82 5.92
N ALA A 65 1.43 6.65 6.73
CA ALA A 65 2.18 6.21 7.90
C ALA A 65 1.29 5.45 8.91
N GLY A 66 0.13 6.01 9.27
CA GLY A 66 -0.82 5.37 10.17
C GLY A 66 -1.34 4.03 9.62
N THR A 67 -1.62 3.99 8.32
CA THR A 67 -2.05 2.75 7.65
C THR A 67 -0.93 1.71 7.69
N LEU A 68 0.30 2.06 7.32
CA LEU A 68 1.43 1.14 7.30
C LEU A 68 1.73 0.52 8.66
N MET A 69 1.67 1.32 9.73
CA MET A 69 1.86 0.84 11.11
C MET A 69 0.87 -0.28 11.47
N ILE A 70 -0.39 -0.13 11.06
CA ILE A 70 -1.44 -1.10 11.38
C ILE A 70 -1.38 -2.30 10.43
N MET A 71 -1.10 -2.07 9.15
CA MET A 71 -1.26 -3.08 8.10
C MET A 71 -0.28 -4.24 8.22
N VAL A 72 0.97 -4.04 8.63
CA VAL A 72 1.91 -5.16 8.83
C VAL A 72 1.35 -6.16 9.84
N THR A 73 0.86 -5.65 10.97
CA THR A 73 0.30 -6.46 12.04
C THR A 73 -0.98 -7.15 11.59
N LEU A 74 -1.88 -6.43 10.92
CA LEU A 74 -3.13 -7.00 10.42
C LEU A 74 -2.91 -8.06 9.35
N VAL A 75 -1.95 -7.87 8.45
CA VAL A 75 -1.60 -8.87 7.43
C VAL A 75 -1.00 -10.11 8.08
N ASP A 76 -0.16 -9.97 9.11
CA ASP A 76 0.35 -11.14 9.84
C ASP A 76 -0.77 -11.92 10.52
N ILE A 77 -1.66 -11.24 11.24
CA ILE A 77 -2.82 -11.86 11.89
C ILE A 77 -3.72 -12.52 10.85
N ALA A 78 -4.13 -11.79 9.81
CA ALA A 78 -5.04 -12.27 8.79
C ALA A 78 -4.47 -13.48 8.01
N SER A 79 -3.15 -13.56 7.84
CA SER A 79 -2.52 -14.70 7.17
C SER A 79 -2.66 -16.02 7.94
N ARG A 80 -2.80 -15.94 9.27
CA ARG A 80 -2.96 -17.06 10.21
C ARG A 80 -4.43 -17.43 10.46
N LEU A 81 -5.37 -16.56 10.11
CA LEU A 81 -6.80 -16.84 10.27
C LEU A 81 -7.25 -17.95 9.29
N LYS A 82 -8.16 -18.80 9.76
CA LYS A 82 -8.78 -19.86 8.95
C LYS A 82 -10.02 -19.40 8.18
N LYS A 83 -10.64 -18.30 8.62
CA LYS A 83 -11.89 -17.76 8.08
C LYS A 83 -11.76 -16.24 7.93
N PRO A 84 -12.47 -15.64 6.96
CA PRO A 84 -12.52 -14.19 6.83
C PRO A 84 -13.07 -13.56 8.12
N PRO A 85 -12.51 -12.42 8.56
CA PRO A 85 -13.09 -11.68 9.68
C PRO A 85 -14.51 -11.22 9.32
N PRO A 86 -15.41 -11.11 10.30
CA PRO A 86 -16.75 -10.60 10.05
C PRO A 86 -16.70 -9.14 9.59
N TRP A 87 -17.61 -8.74 8.69
CA TRP A 87 -17.62 -7.40 8.11
C TRP A 87 -17.80 -6.29 9.16
N TRP A 88 -18.56 -6.56 10.24
CA TRP A 88 -18.79 -5.60 11.32
C TRP A 88 -17.51 -5.22 12.08
N LEU A 89 -16.45 -6.04 12.01
CA LEU A 89 -15.17 -5.71 12.63
C LEU A 89 -14.57 -4.45 12.00
N GLY A 90 -14.72 -4.27 10.67
CA GLY A 90 -14.29 -3.05 10.00
C GLY A 90 -15.01 -1.81 10.52
N THR A 91 -16.32 -1.91 10.72
CA THR A 91 -17.12 -0.82 11.30
C THR A 91 -16.70 -0.51 12.73
N LEU A 92 -16.42 -1.52 13.56
CA LEU A 92 -15.92 -1.31 14.92
C LEU A 92 -14.52 -0.70 14.94
N MET A 93 -13.65 -1.09 14.01
CA MET A 93 -12.31 -0.50 13.89
C MET A 93 -12.40 0.98 13.51
N ILE A 94 -13.20 1.32 12.49
CA ILE A 94 -13.40 2.71 12.09
C ILE A 94 -14.05 3.50 13.23
N GLY A 95 -15.11 2.96 13.85
CA GLY A 95 -15.80 3.60 14.97
C GLY A 95 -14.89 3.81 16.18
N GLY A 96 -14.11 2.80 16.55
CA GLY A 96 -13.13 2.89 17.64
C GLY A 96 -12.01 3.90 17.34
N LEU A 97 -11.53 3.93 16.10
CA LEU A 97 -10.52 4.89 15.67
C LEU A 97 -11.05 6.33 15.73
N LEU A 98 -12.28 6.58 15.26
CA LEU A 98 -12.94 7.90 15.34
C LEU A 98 -13.23 8.31 16.79
N LEU A 99 -13.48 7.35 17.70
CA LEU A 99 -13.73 7.62 19.11
C LEU A 99 -12.44 8.01 19.84
N LEU A 100 -11.33 7.34 19.51
CA LEU A 100 -10.00 7.64 20.08
C LEU A 100 -9.36 8.89 19.46
N TYR A 101 -9.62 9.14 18.18
CA TYR A 101 -9.06 10.25 17.40
C TYR A 101 -10.17 10.98 16.64
N PRO A 102 -10.97 11.82 17.33
CA PRO A 102 -12.08 12.55 16.70
C PRO A 102 -11.61 13.51 15.61
N ASP A 103 -10.36 13.97 15.69
CA ASP A 103 -9.72 14.83 14.69
C ASP A 103 -9.66 14.18 13.30
N LEU A 104 -9.79 12.85 13.20
CA LEU A 104 -9.89 12.14 11.92
C LEU A 104 -11.10 12.56 11.09
N ILE A 105 -12.19 13.04 11.72
CA ILE A 105 -13.33 13.60 11.00
C ILE A 105 -12.91 14.91 10.32
N GLY A 106 -12.24 15.80 11.06
CA GLY A 106 -11.68 17.03 10.52
C GLY A 106 -10.66 16.75 9.42
N LEU A 107 -9.84 15.72 9.62
CA LEU A 107 -8.86 15.24 8.65
C LEU A 107 -9.55 14.72 7.37
N GLY A 108 -10.65 13.99 7.48
CA GLY A 108 -11.44 13.53 6.33
C GLY A 108 -12.15 14.67 5.59
N LEU A 109 -12.63 15.68 6.32
CA LEU A 109 -13.22 16.88 5.73
C LEU A 109 -12.17 17.74 5.00
N ALA A 110 -10.99 17.90 5.60
CA ALA A 110 -9.85 18.55 4.95
C ALA A 110 -9.46 17.79 3.67
N ALA A 111 -9.42 16.45 3.72
CA ALA A 111 -9.18 15.62 2.55
C ALA A 111 -10.17 15.84 1.42
N TRP A 112 -11.45 15.97 1.77
CA TRP A 112 -12.50 16.26 0.82
C TRP A 112 -12.32 17.64 0.18
N GLN A 113 -11.86 18.62 0.98
CA GLN A 113 -11.55 19.97 0.53
C GLN A 113 -10.32 20.04 -0.38
N LEU A 114 -9.34 19.13 -0.23
CA LEU A 114 -8.22 18.96 -1.17
C LEU A 114 -8.67 18.45 -2.56
N GLY A 115 -9.94 18.13 -2.74
CA GLY A 115 -10.53 17.72 -3.99
C GLY A 115 -10.57 16.20 -4.17
N SER A 116 -11.67 15.74 -4.77
CA SER A 116 -11.91 14.31 -5.04
C SER A 116 -10.81 13.68 -5.89
N TRP A 117 -10.09 14.46 -6.71
CA TRP A 117 -9.00 14.01 -7.57
C TRP A 117 -7.77 13.53 -6.79
N VAL A 118 -7.49 14.11 -5.63
CA VAL A 118 -6.38 13.67 -4.77
C VAL A 118 -6.86 12.58 -3.79
N PHE A 119 -8.06 12.77 -3.28
CA PHE A 119 -8.63 11.90 -2.25
C PHE A 119 -9.04 10.51 -2.75
N LEU A 120 -9.72 10.42 -3.91
CA LEU A 120 -10.27 9.16 -4.40
C LEU A 120 -9.21 8.11 -4.77
N PRO A 121 -8.09 8.45 -5.45
CA PRO A 121 -7.03 7.50 -5.73
C PRO A 121 -6.42 6.89 -4.46
N LEU A 122 -6.18 7.72 -3.44
CA LEU A 122 -5.70 7.23 -2.16
C LEU A 122 -6.74 6.34 -1.49
N LEU A 123 -8.00 6.79 -1.38
CA LEU A 123 -9.07 5.98 -0.80
C LEU A 123 -9.19 4.64 -1.49
N TRP A 124 -9.05 4.60 -2.82
CA TRP A 124 -9.05 3.35 -3.57
C TRP A 124 -7.86 2.47 -3.20
N SER A 125 -6.65 3.03 -3.13
CA SER A 125 -5.45 2.32 -2.66
C SER A 125 -5.65 1.73 -1.27
N LEU A 126 -6.18 2.52 -0.32
CA LEU A 126 -6.47 2.08 1.04
C LEU A 126 -7.55 0.99 1.05
N ALA A 127 -8.66 1.20 0.36
CA ALA A 127 -9.77 0.26 0.29
C ALA A 127 -9.34 -1.10 -0.28
N GLU A 128 -8.49 -1.11 -1.32
CA GLU A 128 -7.92 -2.34 -1.86
C GLU A 128 -7.04 -3.06 -0.84
N ARG A 129 -6.17 -2.32 -0.14
CA ARG A 129 -5.32 -2.90 0.91
C ARG A 129 -6.17 -3.48 2.06
N PHE A 130 -7.22 -2.80 2.50
CA PHE A 130 -8.15 -3.33 3.50
C PHE A 130 -8.93 -4.55 2.98
N ARG A 131 -9.39 -4.53 1.74
CA ARG A 131 -10.05 -5.69 1.09
C ARG A 131 -9.12 -6.91 1.05
N GLU A 132 -7.81 -6.70 0.92
CA GLU A 132 -6.83 -7.78 0.99
C GLU A 132 -6.82 -8.48 2.35
N LEU A 133 -7.06 -7.78 3.47
CA LEU A 133 -7.15 -8.39 4.80
C LEU A 133 -8.34 -9.36 4.91
N TRP A 134 -9.50 -8.97 4.39
CA TRP A 134 -10.70 -9.81 4.45
C TRP A 134 -10.61 -11.04 3.54
N THR A 135 -9.88 -10.93 2.44
CA THR A 135 -9.74 -12.02 1.46
C THR A 135 -8.51 -12.90 1.72
N LEU A 136 -7.59 -12.49 2.60
CA LEU A 136 -6.35 -13.22 2.89
C LEU A 136 -6.58 -14.63 3.48
N PRO A 137 -7.53 -14.86 4.42
CA PRO A 137 -7.67 -16.16 5.07
C PRO A 137 -8.02 -17.29 4.09
N GLY A 138 -8.81 -16.99 3.07
CA GLY A 138 -9.23 -17.92 2.01
C GLY A 138 -8.32 -17.93 0.78
N ALA A 139 -7.21 -17.19 0.79
CA ALA A 139 -6.30 -17.12 -0.35
C ALA A 139 -5.31 -18.30 -0.37
N ASP A 140 -4.86 -18.68 -1.57
CA ASP A 140 -3.84 -19.70 -1.76
C ASP A 140 -2.51 -19.30 -1.09
N ARG A 141 -1.68 -20.29 -0.73
CA ARG A 141 -0.38 -20.06 -0.06
C ARG A 141 0.47 -19.02 -0.77
N MET A 142 0.52 -19.06 -2.11
CA MET A 142 1.31 -18.09 -2.87
C MET A 142 0.73 -16.69 -2.86
N GLU A 143 -0.59 -16.55 -2.87
CA GLU A 143 -1.23 -15.23 -2.75
C GLU A 143 -1.01 -14.63 -1.35
N LYS A 144 -0.97 -15.47 -0.31
CA LYS A 144 -0.58 -15.04 1.04
C LYS A 144 0.86 -14.53 1.09
N ILE A 145 1.80 -15.24 0.45
CA ILE A 145 3.21 -14.83 0.34
C ILE A 145 3.32 -13.50 -0.42
N ARG A 146 2.61 -13.33 -1.55
CA ARG A 146 2.58 -12.09 -2.32
C ARG A 146 2.14 -10.89 -1.48
N ARG A 147 1.02 -11.03 -0.76
CA ARG A 147 0.47 -9.92 0.05
C ARG A 147 1.36 -9.57 1.24
N ARG A 148 1.98 -10.56 1.89
CA ARG A 148 3.03 -10.31 2.90
C ARG A 148 4.23 -9.58 2.29
N ALA A 149 4.68 -10.00 1.11
CA ALA A 149 5.80 -9.36 0.41
C ALA A 149 5.52 -7.88 0.11
N LEU A 150 4.28 -7.57 -0.32
CA LEU A 150 3.84 -6.21 -0.58
C LEU A 150 3.72 -5.38 0.70
N SER A 151 3.19 -5.94 1.78
CA SER A 151 3.10 -5.21 3.06
C SER A 151 4.48 -4.83 3.60
N TRP A 152 5.43 -5.77 3.60
CA TRP A 152 6.80 -5.51 4.00
C TRP A 152 7.54 -4.61 3.01
N GLY A 153 7.28 -4.78 1.71
CA GLY A 153 7.80 -3.92 0.65
C GLY A 153 7.41 -2.46 0.87
N ARG A 154 6.13 -2.18 1.15
CA ARG A 154 5.64 -0.82 1.44
C ARG A 154 6.29 -0.21 2.68
N VAL A 155 6.38 -0.95 3.79
CA VAL A 155 7.04 -0.44 5.00
C VAL A 155 8.51 -0.17 4.75
N GLY A 156 9.21 -1.09 4.10
CA GLY A 156 10.61 -0.88 3.75
C GLY A 156 10.80 0.32 2.82
N SER A 157 9.91 0.52 1.84
CA SER A 157 9.94 1.68 0.95
C SER A 157 9.72 2.98 1.72
N ALA A 158 8.77 3.00 2.66
CA ALA A 158 8.52 4.16 3.50
C ALA A 158 9.76 4.51 4.35
N ILE A 159 10.41 3.51 4.97
CA ILE A 159 11.64 3.72 5.75
C ILE A 159 12.77 4.24 4.85
N VAL A 160 13.00 3.63 3.69
CA VAL A 160 14.05 4.04 2.75
C VAL A 160 13.82 5.47 2.26
N VAL A 161 12.59 5.80 1.84
CA VAL A 161 12.25 7.14 1.37
C VAL A 161 12.36 8.17 2.50
N ALA A 162 11.91 7.85 3.71
CA ALA A 162 12.08 8.71 4.87
C ALA A 162 13.58 8.94 5.21
N ALA A 163 14.40 7.89 5.17
CA ALA A 163 15.84 8.00 5.39
C ALA A 163 16.53 8.87 4.32
N VAL A 164 16.11 8.77 3.06
CA VAL A 164 16.56 9.66 1.99
C VAL A 164 16.15 11.12 2.27
N GLY A 165 14.91 11.35 2.73
CA GLY A 165 14.46 12.68 3.14
C GLY A 165 15.30 13.28 4.27
N VAL A 166 15.57 12.49 5.32
CA VAL A 166 16.45 12.90 6.42
C VAL A 166 17.87 13.20 5.92
N LEU A 167 18.41 12.36 5.03
CA LEU A 167 19.73 12.60 4.43
C LEU A 167 19.77 13.90 3.63
N ILE A 168 18.73 14.21 2.87
CA ILE A 168 18.62 15.49 2.13
C ILE A 168 18.68 16.66 3.11
N LEU A 169 17.91 16.61 4.20
CA LEU A 169 17.90 17.64 5.23
C LEU A 169 19.28 17.81 5.88
N LEU A 170 19.95 16.70 6.22
CA LEU A 170 21.29 16.72 6.81
C LEU A 170 22.33 17.32 5.87
N VAL A 171 22.34 16.91 4.59
CA VAL A 171 23.27 17.45 3.60
C VAL A 171 23.07 18.95 3.42
N HIS A 172 21.81 19.42 3.32
CA HIS A 172 21.54 20.84 3.21
C HIS A 172 21.91 21.61 4.48
N GLY A 173 21.67 21.04 5.67
CA GLY A 173 22.06 21.65 6.94
C GLY A 173 23.57 21.74 7.15
N ILE A 174 24.37 20.91 6.48
CA ILE A 174 25.84 21.00 6.49
C ILE A 174 26.35 22.01 5.45
N VAL A 175 25.67 22.11 4.29
CA VAL A 175 26.11 22.94 3.16
C VAL A 175 25.65 24.39 3.29
N GLN A 176 24.50 24.64 3.89
CA GLN A 176 23.94 25.97 4.09
C GLN A 176 24.38 26.56 5.44
N ASP A 177 24.67 27.85 5.46
CA ASP A 177 24.94 28.57 6.71
C ASP A 177 23.70 28.53 7.61
N SER A 178 23.92 28.47 8.93
CA SER A 178 22.84 28.29 9.94
C SER A 178 21.76 29.38 9.92
N GLU A 179 22.04 30.54 9.32
CA GLU A 179 21.05 31.62 9.15
C GLU A 179 20.13 31.44 7.93
N THR A 180 20.50 30.55 7.00
CA THR A 180 19.77 30.31 5.74
C THR A 180 19.12 28.92 5.66
N PHE A 181 19.43 28.05 6.61
CA PHE A 181 18.84 26.71 6.67
C PHE A 181 17.40 26.78 7.20
N ASP A 182 16.45 26.55 6.30
CA ASP A 182 15.04 26.41 6.63
C ASP A 182 14.59 24.96 6.33
N PRO A 183 14.44 24.10 7.36
CA PRO A 183 14.03 22.72 7.19
C PRO A 183 12.60 22.59 6.66
N ASP A 184 11.71 23.55 6.97
CA ASP A 184 10.31 23.51 6.57
C ASP A 184 10.20 23.80 5.07
N ALA A 185 10.93 24.81 4.56
CA ALA A 185 11.00 25.09 3.13
C ALA A 185 11.60 23.92 2.32
N LEU A 186 12.61 23.22 2.88
CA LEU A 186 13.18 22.03 2.24
C LEU A 186 12.18 20.87 2.23
N LEU A 187 11.46 20.65 3.33
CA LEU A 187 10.39 19.65 3.38
C LEU A 187 9.31 19.97 2.35
N GLN A 188 8.84 21.21 2.25
CA GLN A 188 7.86 21.60 1.23
C GLN A 188 8.36 21.31 -0.20
N ARG A 189 9.64 21.59 -0.48
CA ARG A 189 10.24 21.38 -1.79
C ARG A 189 10.39 19.91 -2.16
N PHE A 190 10.75 19.05 -1.19
CA PHE A 190 11.11 17.66 -1.45
C PHE A 190 10.06 16.64 -1.05
N ALA A 191 9.07 16.98 -0.23
CA ALA A 191 8.13 16.01 0.29
C ALA A 191 7.18 15.46 -0.80
N LEU A 192 6.70 16.30 -1.72
CA LEU A 192 5.89 15.86 -2.87
C LEU A 192 6.65 14.87 -3.79
N PRO A 193 7.87 15.17 -4.27
CA PRO A 193 8.63 14.23 -5.09
C PRO A 193 9.08 12.98 -4.32
N LEU A 194 9.38 13.06 -3.02
CA LEU A 194 9.66 11.88 -2.19
C LEU A 194 8.42 10.98 -2.05
N LEU A 195 7.24 11.58 -1.85
CA LEU A 195 5.98 10.84 -1.78
C LEU A 195 5.62 10.21 -3.14
N ALA A 196 5.84 10.93 -4.25
CA ALA A 196 5.70 10.38 -5.59
C ALA A 196 6.67 9.20 -5.81
N LEU A 197 7.93 9.33 -5.39
CA LEU A 197 8.90 8.24 -5.46
C LEU A 197 8.45 7.03 -4.65
N TYR A 198 7.88 7.23 -3.46
CA TYR A 198 7.31 6.16 -2.65
C TYR A 198 6.20 5.39 -3.41
N PHE A 199 5.23 6.08 -4.01
CA PHE A 199 4.17 5.44 -4.79
C PHE A 199 4.66 4.81 -6.10
N LEU A 200 5.73 5.35 -6.70
CA LEU A 200 6.41 4.73 -7.84
C LEU A 200 7.01 3.38 -7.44
N ILE A 201 7.72 3.34 -6.31
CA ILE A 201 8.31 2.10 -5.78
C ILE A 201 7.21 1.07 -5.47
N ASN A 202 6.10 1.49 -4.85
CA ASN A 202 4.98 0.61 -4.53
C ASN A 202 4.25 0.07 -5.76
N SER A 203 4.11 0.90 -6.80
CA SER A 203 3.53 0.50 -8.09
C SER A 203 4.42 -0.54 -8.77
N TYR A 204 5.73 -0.31 -8.75
CA TYR A 204 6.72 -1.28 -9.23
C TYR A 204 6.69 -2.58 -8.42
N ASP A 205 6.60 -2.52 -7.09
CA ASP A 205 6.57 -3.72 -6.26
C ASP A 205 5.30 -4.55 -6.52
N SER A 206 4.14 -3.88 -6.66
CA SER A 206 2.89 -4.51 -7.09
C SER A 206 3.06 -5.25 -8.42
N TRP A 207 3.64 -4.60 -9.42
CA TRP A 207 3.95 -5.25 -10.70
C TRP A 207 4.92 -6.44 -10.54
N ARG A 208 5.98 -6.27 -9.74
CA ARG A 208 7.02 -7.27 -9.48
C ARG A 208 6.47 -8.52 -8.82
N VAL A 209 5.55 -8.39 -7.88
CA VAL A 209 5.00 -9.49 -7.08
C VAL A 209 3.96 -10.31 -7.86
N TYR A 210 3.20 -9.64 -8.73
CA TYR A 210 2.17 -10.30 -9.55
C TYR A 210 2.67 -10.86 -10.89
N ARG A 211 3.93 -10.60 -11.28
CA ARG A 211 4.52 -11.21 -12.48
C ARG A 211 4.84 -12.71 -12.28
N PRO A 212 4.84 -13.53 -13.35
CA PRO A 212 5.13 -14.97 -13.25
C PRO A 212 6.48 -15.29 -12.58
N GLY A 213 7.51 -14.47 -12.83
CA GLY A 213 8.86 -14.67 -12.29
C GLY A 213 8.99 -14.55 -10.77
N PHE A 214 7.98 -14.02 -10.06
CA PHE A 214 8.01 -13.95 -8.59
C PHE A 214 8.00 -15.33 -7.94
N MET A 215 7.36 -16.32 -8.58
CA MET A 215 7.24 -17.68 -8.06
C MET A 215 8.59 -18.38 -7.89
N ASN A 216 9.60 -17.97 -8.66
CA ASN A 216 10.93 -18.56 -8.62
C ASN A 216 11.76 -18.09 -7.41
N LYS A 217 11.53 -16.86 -6.95
CA LYS A 217 12.22 -16.23 -5.82
C LYS A 217 11.26 -15.31 -5.06
N PRO A 218 10.36 -15.87 -4.23
CA PRO A 218 9.42 -15.08 -3.46
C PRO A 218 10.15 -14.31 -2.34
N GLY A 219 9.92 -13.01 -2.27
CA GLY A 219 10.51 -12.16 -1.23
C GLY A 219 10.03 -10.71 -1.33
N SER A 220 10.10 -9.98 -0.22
CA SER A 220 9.83 -8.53 -0.23
C SER A 220 10.83 -7.78 -1.12
N LEU A 221 10.49 -6.53 -1.46
CA LEU A 221 11.41 -5.66 -2.19
C LEU A 221 12.68 -5.39 -1.38
N TRP A 222 12.55 -5.38 -0.06
CA TRP A 222 13.57 -5.03 0.90
C TRP A 222 13.79 -6.20 1.88
N PRO A 223 14.50 -7.27 1.45
CA PRO A 223 14.60 -8.51 2.22
C PRO A 223 15.28 -8.34 3.59
N PHE A 224 16.05 -7.26 3.77
CA PHE A 224 16.68 -6.94 5.04
C PHE A 224 15.70 -6.49 6.14
N PHE A 225 14.49 -6.07 5.77
CA PHE A 225 13.44 -5.71 6.74
C PHE A 225 12.52 -6.87 7.10
N ASP A 226 12.51 -7.95 6.31
CA ASP A 226 11.59 -9.07 6.53
C ASP A 226 12.23 -10.32 7.14
N ASP A 227 13.57 -10.44 7.20
CA ASP A 227 14.30 -11.61 7.73
C ASP A 227 13.80 -12.98 7.21
N GLY A 228 13.28 -12.99 5.99
CA GLY A 228 12.66 -14.15 5.35
C GLY A 228 11.26 -14.50 5.89
N ALA A 229 10.64 -13.68 6.74
CA ALA A 229 9.29 -13.88 7.28
C ALA A 229 8.22 -13.97 6.18
N THR A 230 8.45 -13.30 5.06
CA THR A 230 7.58 -13.37 3.87
C THR A 230 7.49 -14.78 3.30
N ALA A 231 8.57 -15.57 3.35
CA ALA A 231 8.63 -16.92 2.79
C ALA A 231 8.21 -18.03 3.79
N ARG A 232 8.07 -17.70 5.08
CA ARG A 232 7.67 -18.63 6.16
C ARG A 232 6.14 -18.68 6.29
N LEU A 233 5.46 -19.38 5.37
CA LEU A 233 4.02 -19.74 5.46
C LEU A 233 3.83 -21.22 5.21
#